data_AF-A0A6G0ZGR4-F1
#
_entry.id   AF-A0A6G0ZGR4-F1
#
_cell.length_a   1.000
_cell.length_b   1.000
_cell.length_c   1.000
_cell.angle_alpha   90.00
_cell.angle_beta   90.00
_cell.angle_gamma   90.00
#
_symmetry.space_group_name_H-M   'P 1'
#
loop_
_entity.id
_entity.type
_entity.pdbx_description
1 polymer ?
#
loop_
_entity_poly.entity_id
_entity_poly.type
_entity_poly.pdbx_seq_one_letter_code
_entity_poly.pdbx_strand_id
1 'polypeptide(L)'
;MVITCFAHLRFIKSENAAIGTIINSFVHVVMYSYYFLTALGPSVQKHLWWKKYLTRVQIIQFIIGILYCLGLIVFNCTHSKLFILYILADVFIFLYLFLKFYKKTYRPKGKTQ
;
A
#
# COMPACT_ATOMS: atom_id res chain seq x y z
N MET A 1 -10.25 -2.01 -2.65
CA MET A 1 -9.78 -1.07 -3.71
C MET A 1 -10.79 -0.82 -4.83
N VAL A 2 -11.25 -1.81 -5.62
CA VAL A 2 -12.16 -1.51 -6.76
C VAL A 2 -13.53 -0.97 -6.30
N ILE A 3 -14.19 -1.69 -5.39
CA ILE A 3 -15.49 -1.28 -4.83
C ILE A 3 -15.36 0.06 -4.07
N THR A 4 -14.28 0.21 -3.30
CA THR A 4 -14.02 1.42 -2.51
C THR A 4 -13.69 2.64 -3.38
N CYS A 5 -12.99 2.44 -4.51
CA CYS A 5 -12.73 3.47 -5.52
C CYS A 5 -14.03 3.88 -6.24
N PHE A 6 -14.85 2.91 -6.65
CA PHE A 6 -16.15 3.19 -7.26
C PHE A 6 -17.05 4.00 -6.33
N ALA A 7 -17.15 3.61 -5.06
CA ALA A 7 -17.91 4.35 -4.06
C ALA A 7 -17.36 5.78 -3.88
N HIS A 8 -16.04 5.96 -3.84
CA HIS A 8 -15.42 7.29 -3.81
C HIS A 8 -15.85 8.13 -5.00
N LEU A 9 -15.62 7.66 -6.23
CA LEU A 9 -15.92 8.43 -7.44
C LEU A 9 -17.41 8.76 -7.58
N ARG A 10 -18.28 7.88 -7.10
CA ARG A 10 -19.73 8.06 -7.18
C ARG A 10 -20.28 9.02 -6.13
N PHE A 11 -19.77 8.97 -4.90
CA PHE A 11 -20.37 9.68 -3.76
C PHE A 11 -19.56 10.88 -3.27
N ILE A 12 -18.23 10.91 -3.50
CA ILE A 12 -17.31 11.89 -2.90
C ILE A 12 -16.28 12.33 -3.94
N LYS A 13 -16.47 13.54 -4.47
CA LYS A 13 -15.42 14.25 -5.22
C LYS A 13 -14.44 14.90 -4.24
N SER A 14 -13.58 14.12 -3.59
CA SER A 14 -12.49 14.66 -2.77
C SER A 14 -11.22 14.79 -3.61
N GLU A 15 -10.74 16.01 -3.84
CA GLU A 15 -9.46 16.26 -4.51
C GLU A 15 -8.29 15.66 -3.71
N ASN A 16 -8.40 15.70 -2.38
CA ASN A 16 -7.45 15.12 -1.44
C ASN A 16 -7.20 13.61 -1.64
N ALA A 17 -8.21 12.85 -2.08
CA ALA A 17 -8.03 11.42 -2.35
C ALA A 17 -7.17 11.15 -3.60
N ALA A 18 -7.14 12.08 -4.56
CA ALA A 18 -6.38 11.92 -5.80
C ALA A 18 -4.87 11.84 -5.54
N ILE A 19 -4.36 12.60 -4.57
CA ILE A 19 -2.94 12.56 -4.16
C ILE A 19 -2.56 11.15 -3.69
N GLY A 20 -3.40 10.52 -2.87
CA GLY A 20 -3.20 9.15 -2.41
C GLY A 20 -3.21 8.14 -3.56
N THR A 21 -4.09 8.32 -4.55
CA THR A 21 -4.17 7.47 -5.75
C THR A 21 -2.93 7.62 -6.64
N ILE A 22 -2.39 8.83 -6.78
CA ILE A 22 -1.16 9.09 -7.55
C ILE A 22 0.03 8.38 -6.92
N ILE A 23 0.23 8.54 -5.61
CA ILE A 23 1.32 7.87 -4.88
C ILE A 23 1.18 6.35 -4.98
N ASN A 24 -0.03 5.83 -4.80
CA ASN A 24 -0.31 4.40 -4.96
C ASN A 24 0.07 3.92 -6.37
N SER A 25 -0.40 4.63 -7.40
CA SER A 25 -0.12 4.28 -8.79
C SER A 25 1.37 4.29 -9.10
N PHE A 26 2.12 5.26 -8.58
CA PHE A 26 3.59 5.29 -8.70
C PHE A 26 4.25 4.05 -8.10
N VAL A 27 3.90 3.68 -6.86
CA VAL A 27 4.43 2.46 -6.22
C VAL A 27 4.04 1.21 -7.00
N HIS A 28 2.82 1.16 -7.54
CA HIS A 28 2.35 0.07 -8.38
C HIS A 28 3.14 -0.02 -9.70
N VAL A 29 3.47 1.09 -10.35
CA VAL A 29 4.34 1.09 -11.55
C VAL A 29 5.67 0.43 -11.24
N VAL A 30 6.31 0.78 -10.13
CA VAL A 30 7.59 0.15 -9.72
C VAL A 30 7.41 -1.35 -9.42
N MET A 31 6.32 -1.72 -8.75
CA MET A 31 6.02 -3.13 -8.42
C MET A 31 5.77 -3.98 -9.68
N TYR A 32 4.95 -3.50 -10.62
CA TYR A 32 4.69 -4.21 -11.87
C TYR A 32 5.91 -4.25 -12.77
N SER A 33 6.76 -3.20 -12.76
CA SER A 33 8.05 -3.22 -13.45
C SER A 33 8.94 -4.35 -12.92
N TYR A 34 8.96 -4.57 -11.60
CA TYR A 34 9.66 -5.71 -11.01
C TYR A 34 9.09 -7.05 -11.50
N TYR A 35 7.76 -7.19 -11.57
CA TYR A 35 7.14 -8.42 -12.09
C TYR A 35 7.45 -8.66 -13.57
N PHE A 36 7.46 -7.61 -14.39
CA PHE A 36 7.89 -7.70 -15.78
C PHE A 36 9.33 -8.20 -15.87
N LEU A 37 10.25 -7.63 -15.09
CA LEU A 37 11.64 -8.07 -15.04
C LEU A 37 11.79 -9.52 -14.55
N THR A 38 10.95 -9.98 -13.61
CA THR A 38 10.95 -11.40 -13.21
C THR A 38 10.50 -12.34 -14.33
N ALA A 39 9.67 -11.88 -15.27
CA ALA A 39 9.14 -12.69 -16.37
C ALA A 39 10.12 -12.83 -17.55
N LEU A 40 11.12 -11.94 -17.67
CA LEU A 40 12.16 -11.98 -18.72
C LEU A 40 13.17 -13.14 -18.56
N GLY A 41 13.02 -13.98 -17.53
CA GLY A 41 13.74 -15.24 -17.39
C GLY A 41 14.80 -15.27 -16.28
N PRO A 42 15.41 -16.45 -16.06
CA PRO A 42 16.26 -16.73 -14.90
C PRO A 42 17.57 -15.91 -14.86
N SER A 43 18.03 -15.39 -16.00
CA SER A 43 19.22 -14.53 -16.07
C SER A 43 18.99 -13.17 -15.37
N VAL A 44 17.81 -12.58 -15.55
CA VAL A 44 17.44 -11.30 -14.93
C VAL A 44 17.03 -11.50 -13.47
N GLN A 45 16.38 -12.63 -13.14
CA GLN A 45 15.95 -12.93 -11.78
C GLN A 45 17.09 -12.91 -10.73
N LYS A 46 18.31 -13.31 -11.11
CA LYS A 46 19.48 -13.23 -10.22
C LYS A 46 19.77 -11.82 -9.70
N HIS A 47 19.46 -10.80 -10.48
CA HIS A 47 19.74 -9.40 -10.14
C HIS A 47 18.62 -8.75 -9.30
N LEU A 48 17.52 -9.46 -9.04
CA LEU A 48 16.32 -8.93 -8.39
C LEU A 48 16.37 -8.99 -6.85
N TRP A 49 17.52 -8.71 -6.25
CA TRP A 49 17.68 -8.73 -4.79
C TRP A 49 16.87 -7.63 -4.07
N TRP A 50 16.51 -6.57 -4.80
CA TRP A 50 15.76 -5.43 -4.27
C TRP A 50 14.26 -5.69 -3.96
N LYS A 51 13.77 -6.93 -4.13
CA LYS A 51 12.38 -7.32 -3.79
C LYS A 51 11.95 -6.87 -2.39
N LYS A 52 12.87 -6.92 -1.43
CA LYS A 52 12.63 -6.52 -0.03
C LYS A 52 12.37 -5.02 0.12
N TYR A 53 13.02 -4.20 -0.71
CA TYR A 53 12.82 -2.75 -0.70
C TYR A 53 11.45 -2.39 -1.27
N LEU A 54 10.98 -3.09 -2.30
CA LEU A 54 9.63 -2.91 -2.84
C LEU A 54 8.55 -3.16 -1.79
N THR A 55 8.66 -4.27 -1.05
CA THR A 55 7.70 -4.57 0.02
C THR A 55 7.76 -3.52 1.15
N ARG A 56 8.94 -2.97 1.44
CA ARG A 56 9.08 -1.87 2.42
C ARG A 56 8.45 -0.57 1.95
N VAL A 57 8.63 -0.20 0.68
CA VAL A 57 8.01 1.00 0.09
C VAL A 57 6.49 0.91 0.16
N GLN A 58 5.92 -0.26 -0.15
CA GLN A 58 4.48 -0.50 -0.01
C GLN A 58 3.98 -0.36 1.44
N ILE A 59 4.72 -0.89 2.42
CA ILE A 59 4.39 -0.73 3.85
C ILE A 59 4.44 0.74 4.27
N ILE A 60 5.47 1.48 3.85
CA ILE A 60 5.63 2.91 4.13
C ILE A 60 4.45 3.70 3.53
N GLN A 61 4.02 3.39 2.31
CA GLN A 61 2.84 4.00 1.69
C GLN A 61 1.59 3.84 2.55
N PHE A 62 1.35 2.64 3.11
CA PHE A 62 0.19 2.41 3.99
C PHE A 62 0.30 3.19 5.31
N ILE A 63 1.50 3.28 5.90
CA ILE A 63 1.74 4.06 7.13
C ILE A 63 1.46 5.55 6.89
N ILE A 64 1.96 6.11 5.78
CA ILE A 64 1.68 7.50 5.38
C ILE A 64 0.18 7.70 5.19
N GLY A 65 -0.51 6.75 4.55
CA GLY A 65 -1.97 6.79 4.39
C GLY A 65 -2.74 6.82 5.71
N ILE A 66 -2.30 6.06 6.71
CA ILE A 66 -2.88 6.09 8.07
C ILE A 66 -2.67 7.46 8.72
N LEU A 67 -1.45 7.99 8.67
CA LEU A 67 -1.14 9.32 9.24
C LEU A 67 -1.96 10.42 8.57
N TYR A 68 -2.14 10.33 7.25
CA TYR A 68 -2.98 11.26 6.50
C TYR A 68 -4.45 11.19 6.95
N CYS A 69 -5.01 9.99 7.08
CA CYS A 69 -6.37 9.80 7.59
C CYS A 69 -6.54 10.32 9.02
N LEU A 70 -5.55 10.09 9.90
CA LEU A 70 -5.55 10.62 11.26
C LEU A 70 -5.49 12.16 11.27
N GLY A 71 -4.67 12.77 10.42
CA GLY A 71 -4.63 14.22 10.24
C GLY A 71 -6.00 14.79 9.85
N LEU A 72 -6.68 14.18 8.88
CA LEU A 72 -8.01 14.61 8.47
C LEU A 72 -9.05 14.56 9.61
N ILE A 73 -8.94 13.59 10.53
CA ILE A 73 -9.81 13.49 11.71
C ILE A 73 -9.49 14.61 12.71
N VAL A 74 -8.20 14.88 12.98
CA VAL A 74 -7.76 15.88 13.95
C VAL A 74 -8.12 17.30 13.52
N PHE A 75 -7.92 17.62 12.24
CA PHE A 75 -8.22 18.96 11.70
C PHE A 75 -9.72 19.21 11.47
N ASN A 76 -10.61 18.29 11.88
CA ASN A 76 -12.07 18.40 11.75
C ASN A 76 -12.52 18.87 10.34
N CYS A 77 -11.86 18.39 9.29
CA CYS A 77 -12.33 18.65 7.93
C CYS A 77 -13.75 18.09 7.77
N THR A 78 -14.57 18.77 6.97
CA THR A 78 -16.01 18.56 6.73
C THR A 78 -16.36 17.23 6.02
N HIS A 79 -15.54 16.21 6.16
CA HIS A 79 -15.79 14.88 5.63
C HIS A 79 -16.54 14.01 6.65
N SER A 80 -17.46 13.18 6.17
CA SER A 80 -18.22 12.26 7.02
C SER A 80 -17.27 11.31 7.76
N LYS A 81 -17.24 11.39 9.10
CA LYS A 81 -16.35 10.61 9.98
C LYS A 81 -16.45 9.09 9.74
N LEU A 82 -17.65 8.59 9.42
CA LEU A 82 -17.89 7.19 9.07
C LEU A 82 -17.09 6.74 7.84
N PHE A 83 -16.95 7.61 6.84
CA PHE A 83 -16.25 7.29 5.61
C PHE A 83 -14.73 7.28 5.80
N ILE A 84 -14.20 8.22 6.58
CA ILE A 84 -12.78 8.24 6.97
C ILE A 84 -12.45 6.97 7.78
N LEU A 85 -13.32 6.57 8.70
CA LEU A 85 -13.15 5.35 9.50
C LEU A 85 -13.16 4.09 8.62
N TYR A 86 -14.02 4.03 7.60
CA TYR A 86 -14.05 2.93 6.63
C TYR A 86 -12.74 2.82 5.84
N ILE A 87 -12.21 3.94 5.32
CA ILE A 87 -10.92 3.96 4.62
C ILE A 87 -9.80 3.54 5.55
N LEU A 88 -9.79 4.07 6.78
CA LEU A 88 -8.78 3.74 7.78
C LEU A 88 -8.76 2.23 8.07
N ALA A 89 -9.94 1.61 8.20
CA ALA A 89 -10.06 0.17 8.38
C ALA A 89 -9.50 -0.62 7.18
N ASP A 90 -9.83 -0.23 5.94
CA ASP A 90 -9.32 -0.86 4.71
C ASP A 90 -7.78 -0.81 4.65
N VAL A 91 -7.20 0.38 4.87
CA VAL A 91 -5.73 0.58 4.88
C VAL A 91 -5.06 -0.24 5.99
N PHE A 92 -5.69 -0.34 7.16
CA PHE A 92 -5.15 -1.10 8.29
C PHE A 92 -5.13 -2.61 8.01
N ILE A 93 -6.17 -3.15 7.36
CA ILE A 93 -6.23 -4.55 6.93
C ILE A 93 -5.11 -4.85 5.93
N PHE A 94 -4.89 -3.98 4.94
CA PHE A 94 -3.78 -4.13 3.99
C PHE A 94 -2.42 -4.08 4.67
N LEU A 95 -2.21 -3.13 5.59
CA LEU A 95 -0.98 -3.05 6.37
C LEU A 95 -0.72 -4.36 7.13
N TYR A 96 -1.74 -4.91 7.80
CA TYR A 96 -1.62 -6.19 8.51
C TYR A 96 -1.24 -7.34 7.58
N LEU A 97 -1.91 -7.46 6.43
CA LEU A 97 -1.61 -8.48 5.42
C LEU A 97 -0.18 -8.38 4.90
N PHE A 98 0.29 -7.16 4.59
CA PHE A 98 1.64 -6.92 4.12
C PHE A 98 2.70 -7.17 5.19
N LEU A 99 2.42 -6.81 6.45
CA LEU A 99 3.31 -7.12 7.57
C LEU A 99 3.40 -8.62 7.82
N LYS A 100 2.28 -9.35 7.73
CA LYS A 100 2.25 -10.81 7.83
C LYS A 100 3.04 -11.46 6.70
N PHE A 101 2.87 -10.98 5.45
CA PHE A 101 3.65 -11.41 4.30
C PHE A 101 5.14 -11.13 4.49
N TYR A 102 5.50 -9.91 4.87
CA TYR A 102 6.88 -9.50 5.09
C TYR A 102 7.56 -10.35 6.17
N LYS A 103 6.89 -10.56 7.31
CA LYS A 103 7.39 -11.45 8.37
C LYS A 103 7.53 -12.89 7.90
N LYS A 104 6.59 -13.43 7.10
CA LYS A 104 6.64 -14.82 6.60
C LYS A 104 7.75 -15.02 5.58
N THR A 105 7.94 -14.08 4.66
CA THR A 105 8.89 -14.19 3.54
C THR A 105 10.31 -13.80 3.93
N TYR A 106 10.48 -12.81 4.82
CA TYR A 106 11.79 -12.27 5.21
C TYR A 106 12.18 -12.57 6.65
N ARG A 107 11.43 -13.40 7.41
CA ARG A 107 11.98 -13.96 8.65
C ARG A 107 13.25 -14.69 8.27
N PRO A 108 14.40 -14.38 8.90
CA PRO A 108 15.53 -15.27 8.80
C PRO A 108 15.04 -16.63 9.29
N LYS A 109 15.21 -17.68 8.48
CA LYS A 109 15.17 -19.05 9.02
C LYS A 109 16.23 -19.04 10.10
N GLY A 110 15.80 -19.01 11.36
CA GLY A 110 16.71 -19.25 12.47
C GLY A 110 17.46 -20.53 12.13
N LYS A 111 18.78 -20.49 12.22
CA LYS A 111 19.59 -21.70 12.17
C LYS A 111 19.01 -22.62 13.25
N THR A 112 18.25 -23.63 12.86
CA THR A 112 18.05 -24.80 13.72
C THR A 112 19.41 -25.51 13.67
N GLN A 113 20.24 -25.19 14.66
CA GLN A 113 21.27 -26.11 15.13
C GLN A 113 20.57 -27.34 15.71
#